data_AF-A0A1E1W3G5-F1
#
_entry.id   AF-A0A1E1W3G5-F1
#
_cell.length_a   1.000
_cell.length_b   1.000
_cell.length_c   1.000
_cell.angle_alpha   90.00
_cell.angle_beta   90.00
_cell.angle_gamma   90.00
#
_symmetry.space_group_name_H-M   'P 1'
#
loop_
_entity.id
_entity.type
_entity.pdbx_description
1 polymer ?
#
loop_
_entity_poly.entity_id
_entity_poly.type
_entity_poly.pdbx_seq_one_letter_code
_entity_poly.pdbx_strand_id
1 'polypeptide(L)'
;DIDSILCSISISQTIRKTMALSIFTESEAPRDFRVSSTESDGHYKKCLLCYTVKKNFYCPDCIRTGNFVHSSMPYSDRFSEKQAKSLRLKANRKHVLERCEKLLAPKIKQDALLTEAKQSRDKIDLLRLAIEQRRNNIDEKKKELSELTVYNNELRLKLPRYQKRVTSLGKHVHNQCMELQNKVSMYNDQAQALAALRRSRIRQLTKYIFPVYMTYDSSDSIEDMEFVGDDLDEEPLKKAQLHIVAPWINADCDFSHLEDYVSHNKDSGSGPGAVTGPPIPLVRWANALGL
;
A
#
# COMPACT_ATOMS: atom_id res chain seq x y z
N ASP A 1 -8.64 11.41 -25.00
CA ASP A 1 -9.00 11.55 -26.44
C ASP A 1 -10.48 11.51 -26.77
N ILE A 2 -11.35 10.87 -25.97
CA ILE A 2 -12.81 10.85 -26.22
C ILE A 2 -13.47 12.23 -25.96
N ASP A 3 -12.96 12.99 -24.98
CA ASP A 3 -13.51 14.30 -24.60
C ASP A 3 -13.30 15.39 -25.68
N SER A 4 -12.26 15.27 -26.50
CA SER A 4 -11.99 16.19 -27.61
C SER A 4 -13.02 16.05 -28.75
N ILE A 5 -13.50 14.82 -28.97
CA ILE A 5 -14.46 14.50 -30.03
C ILE A 5 -15.87 15.00 -29.65
N LEU A 6 -16.26 14.87 -28.38
CA LEU A 6 -17.55 15.36 -27.88
C LEU A 6 -17.64 16.90 -27.90
N CYS A 7 -16.53 17.59 -27.61
CA CYS A 7 -16.47 19.05 -27.68
C CYS A 7 -16.66 19.57 -29.13
N SER A 8 -16.06 18.87 -30.10
CA SER A 8 -16.12 19.25 -31.52
C SER A 8 -17.52 19.11 -32.14
N ILE A 9 -18.30 18.12 -31.68
CA ILE A 9 -19.68 17.91 -32.16
C ILE A 9 -20.65 18.97 -31.60
N SER A 10 -20.46 19.39 -30.35
CA SER A 10 -21.29 20.43 -29.70
C SER A 10 -21.11 21.81 -30.35
N ILE A 11 -19.89 22.16 -30.73
CA ILE A 11 -19.57 23.46 -31.36
C ILE A 11 -20.20 23.55 -32.77
N SER A 12 -20.20 22.47 -33.55
CA SER A 12 -20.80 22.44 -34.89
C SER A 12 -22.33 22.57 -34.89
N GLN A 13 -23.02 22.10 -33.85
CA GLN A 13 -24.48 22.24 -33.73
C GLN A 13 -24.90 23.65 -33.31
N THR A 14 -24.05 24.35 -32.55
CA THR A 14 -24.32 25.71 -32.06
C THR A 14 -24.20 26.74 -33.19
N ILE A 15 -23.23 26.59 -34.09
CA ILE A 15 -23.00 27.56 -35.18
C ILE A 15 -24.12 27.53 -36.25
N ARG A 16 -24.78 26.38 -36.47
CA ARG A 16 -25.91 26.29 -37.42
C ARG A 16 -27.20 26.96 -36.92
N LYS A 17 -27.38 27.13 -35.61
CA LYS A 17 -28.60 27.79 -35.06
C LYS A 17 -28.51 29.32 -35.09
N THR A 18 -27.32 29.91 -35.07
CA THR A 18 -27.14 31.37 -34.92
C THR A 18 -27.26 32.15 -36.23
N MET A 19 -27.06 31.52 -37.40
CA MET A 19 -27.15 32.23 -38.69
C MET A 19 -28.56 32.29 -39.30
N ALA A 20 -29.54 31.59 -38.71
CA ALA A 20 -30.91 31.56 -39.25
C ALA A 20 -31.83 32.68 -38.71
N LEU A 21 -31.37 33.47 -37.74
CA LEU A 21 -32.23 34.39 -36.96
C LEU A 21 -32.02 35.89 -37.25
N SER A 22 -31.07 36.29 -38.10
CA SER A 22 -30.70 37.71 -38.25
C SER A 22 -31.25 38.44 -39.48
N ILE A 23 -32.13 37.84 -40.29
CA ILE A 23 -32.60 38.43 -41.57
C ILE A 23 -34.12 38.75 -41.58
N PHE A 24 -34.82 38.58 -40.46
CA PHE A 24 -36.26 38.86 -40.39
C PHE A 24 -36.60 39.72 -39.18
N THR A 25 -36.23 41.00 -39.24
CA THR A 25 -36.95 42.05 -38.53
C THR A 25 -37.74 42.88 -39.54
N GLU A 26 -39.05 42.73 -39.44
CA GLU A 26 -40.08 43.40 -40.22
C GLU A 26 -40.11 44.91 -39.95
N SER A 27 -40.18 45.68 -41.04
CA SER A 27 -41.27 46.61 -41.31
C SER A 27 -41.65 47.65 -40.23
N GLU A 28 -40.77 48.59 -39.90
CA GLU A 28 -41.20 49.87 -39.34
C GLU A 28 -41.27 50.91 -40.47
N ALA A 29 -42.48 51.18 -40.97
CA ALA A 29 -42.69 52.30 -41.88
C ALA A 29 -42.64 53.61 -41.06
N PRO A 30 -41.90 54.66 -41.51
CA PRO A 30 -41.87 55.94 -40.82
C PRO A 30 -43.28 56.51 -40.64
N ARG A 31 -43.70 56.73 -39.39
CA ARG A 31 -45.07 57.14 -39.01
C ARG A 31 -45.33 58.65 -39.05
N ASP A 32 -44.41 59.46 -39.57
CA ASP A 32 -44.60 60.92 -39.60
C ASP A 32 -44.26 61.51 -40.97
N PHE A 33 -45.26 61.55 -41.85
CA PHE A 33 -45.35 62.60 -42.86
C PHE A 33 -46.18 63.73 -42.28
N ARG A 34 -45.52 64.79 -41.80
CA ARG A 34 -46.20 66.06 -41.52
C ARG A 34 -46.61 66.70 -42.84
N VAL A 35 -47.84 66.43 -43.28
CA VAL A 35 -48.46 67.13 -44.40
C VAL A 35 -48.94 68.48 -43.86
N SER A 36 -48.16 69.54 -44.11
CA SER A 36 -48.58 70.92 -43.87
C SER A 36 -49.88 71.18 -44.63
N SER A 37 -50.98 71.25 -43.89
CA SER A 37 -52.29 71.64 -44.42
C SER A 37 -52.34 73.15 -44.51
N THR A 38 -51.89 73.71 -45.64
CA THR A 38 -52.28 75.06 -46.05
C THR A 38 -53.71 74.96 -46.61
N GLU A 39 -54.69 75.33 -45.80
CA GLU A 39 -56.03 75.63 -46.30
C GLU A 39 -55.95 76.91 -47.13
N SER A 40 -56.13 76.76 -48.45
CA SER A 40 -56.50 77.87 -49.33
C SER A 40 -57.62 77.45 -50.26
N ASP A 41 -58.43 78.45 -50.55
CA ASP A 41 -59.74 78.47 -51.20
C ASP A 41 -59.88 77.66 -52.51
N GLY A 42 -60.98 76.90 -52.58
CA GLY A 42 -61.92 77.02 -53.71
C GLY A 42 -61.65 76.35 -55.06
N HIS A 43 -60.50 75.72 -55.33
CA HIS A 43 -60.32 75.01 -56.61
C HIS A 43 -60.44 73.50 -56.45
N TYR A 44 -61.65 72.99 -56.65
CA TYR A 44 -61.89 71.56 -56.75
C TYR A 44 -61.10 70.95 -57.92
N LYS A 45 -59.99 70.26 -57.61
CA LYS A 45 -59.20 69.56 -58.63
C LYS A 45 -59.82 68.18 -58.87
N LYS A 46 -59.94 67.79 -60.14
CA LYS A 46 -60.38 66.43 -60.50
C LYS A 46 -59.24 65.46 -60.19
N CYS A 47 -59.56 64.32 -59.57
CA CYS A 47 -58.62 63.22 -59.37
C CYS A 47 -58.05 62.80 -60.73
N LEU A 48 -56.74 62.77 -60.89
CA LEU A 48 -56.12 62.44 -62.18
C LEU A 48 -56.31 60.97 -62.60
N LEU A 49 -56.84 60.13 -61.71
CA LEU A 49 -57.01 58.69 -61.94
C LEU A 49 -58.45 58.31 -62.29
N CYS A 50 -59.44 58.98 -61.72
CA CYS A 50 -60.87 58.68 -61.92
C CYS A 50 -61.73 59.91 -62.22
N TYR A 51 -61.10 61.08 -62.36
CA TYR A 51 -61.72 62.38 -62.69
C TYR A 51 -62.84 62.86 -61.76
N THR A 52 -62.98 62.21 -60.60
CA THR A 52 -63.90 62.67 -59.54
C THR A 52 -63.37 63.91 -58.84
N VAL A 53 -64.24 64.87 -58.57
CA VAL A 53 -63.93 66.22 -58.11
C VAL A 53 -63.66 66.20 -56.59
N LYS A 54 -62.42 66.44 -56.12
CA LYS A 54 -62.06 66.41 -54.68
C LYS A 54 -60.90 67.37 -54.28
N LYS A 55 -60.69 67.56 -52.97
CA LYS A 55 -59.68 68.46 -52.37
C LYS A 55 -58.22 67.96 -52.51
N ASN A 56 -58.00 66.66 -52.71
CA ASN A 56 -56.67 66.01 -52.71
C ASN A 56 -56.24 65.56 -54.12
N PHE A 57 -54.92 65.44 -54.37
CA PHE A 57 -54.34 64.98 -55.66
C PHE A 57 -54.93 63.64 -56.16
N TYR A 58 -55.19 62.71 -55.25
CA TYR A 58 -55.89 61.45 -55.52
C TYR A 58 -57.10 61.31 -54.59
N CYS A 59 -58.19 60.71 -55.06
CA CYS A 59 -59.34 60.47 -54.20
C CYS A 59 -59.07 59.31 -53.20
N PRO A 60 -59.72 59.29 -52.02
CA PRO A 60 -59.54 58.23 -51.02
C PRO A 60 -59.80 56.82 -51.58
N ASP A 61 -60.72 56.68 -52.53
CA ASP A 61 -61.04 55.41 -53.14
C ASP A 61 -59.90 54.93 -54.04
N CYS A 62 -59.30 55.80 -54.88
CA CYS A 62 -58.11 55.45 -55.65
C CYS A 62 -56.91 55.12 -54.76
N ILE A 63 -56.77 55.76 -53.59
CA ILE A 63 -55.73 55.43 -52.61
C ILE A 63 -55.99 54.05 -52.00
N ARG A 64 -57.22 53.79 -51.54
CA ARG A 64 -57.63 52.51 -50.93
C ARG A 64 -57.49 51.35 -51.90
N THR A 65 -57.83 51.55 -53.17
CA THR A 65 -57.65 50.56 -54.24
C THR A 65 -56.18 50.43 -54.68
N GLY A 66 -55.28 51.31 -54.23
CA GLY A 66 -53.86 51.27 -54.60
C GLY A 66 -53.58 51.72 -56.04
N ASN A 67 -54.49 52.49 -56.66
CA ASN A 67 -54.41 52.94 -58.05
C ASN A 67 -53.53 54.19 -58.24
N PHE A 68 -52.66 54.51 -57.29
CA PHE A 68 -51.76 55.66 -57.38
C PHE A 68 -50.35 55.23 -57.80
N VAL A 69 -49.62 56.21 -58.34
CA VAL A 69 -48.24 56.08 -58.80
C VAL A 69 -47.36 57.04 -58.01
N HIS A 70 -46.09 56.69 -57.84
CA HIS A 70 -45.11 57.55 -57.15
C HIS A 70 -44.92 58.85 -57.94
N SER A 71 -44.92 60.00 -57.25
CA SER A 71 -44.89 61.33 -57.88
C SER A 71 -43.67 61.58 -58.76
N SER A 72 -42.52 60.97 -58.43
CA SER A 72 -41.29 61.09 -59.23
C SER A 72 -41.22 60.15 -60.44
N MET A 73 -42.20 59.25 -60.62
CA MET A 73 -42.12 58.18 -61.62
C MET A 73 -43.49 57.84 -62.23
N PRO A 74 -44.06 58.76 -63.04
CA PRO A 74 -45.44 58.68 -63.53
C PRO A 74 -45.73 57.49 -64.45
N TYR A 75 -44.68 56.84 -64.99
CA TYR A 75 -44.79 55.63 -65.81
C TYR A 75 -44.49 54.33 -65.04
N SER A 76 -44.37 54.37 -63.71
CA SER A 76 -44.14 53.17 -62.91
C SER A 76 -45.44 52.42 -62.59
N ASP A 77 -45.33 51.10 -62.37
CA ASP A 77 -46.44 50.24 -61.92
C ASP A 77 -47.20 50.88 -60.76
N ARG A 78 -48.53 50.73 -60.79
CA ARG A 78 -49.41 51.19 -59.71
C ARG A 78 -49.08 50.44 -58.42
N PHE A 79 -49.39 51.04 -57.26
CA PHE A 79 -49.14 50.37 -55.97
C PHE A 79 -49.83 48.99 -55.88
N SER A 80 -51.06 48.88 -56.36
CA SER A 80 -51.80 47.61 -56.43
C SER A 80 -51.10 46.54 -57.28
N GLU A 81 -50.52 46.93 -58.42
CA GLU A 81 -49.75 46.05 -59.30
C GLU A 81 -48.44 45.59 -58.65
N LYS A 82 -47.71 46.51 -57.98
CA LYS A 82 -46.51 46.17 -57.20
C LYS A 82 -46.83 45.23 -56.04
N GLN A 83 -47.93 45.47 -55.33
CA GLN A 83 -48.38 44.61 -54.25
C GLN A 83 -48.74 43.21 -54.76
N ALA A 84 -49.49 43.11 -55.87
CA ALA A 84 -49.81 41.83 -56.51
C ALA A 84 -48.55 41.10 -56.99
N LYS A 85 -47.59 41.81 -57.60
CA LYS A 85 -46.29 41.26 -58.02
C LYS A 85 -45.49 40.74 -56.82
N SER A 86 -45.47 41.48 -55.72
CA SER A 86 -44.81 41.07 -54.47
C SER A 86 -45.44 39.79 -53.88
N LEU A 87 -46.77 39.71 -53.81
CA LEU A 87 -47.47 38.50 -53.36
C LEU A 87 -47.16 37.29 -54.25
N ARG A 88 -47.16 37.49 -55.58
CA ARG A 88 -46.79 36.44 -56.54
C ARG A 88 -45.34 35.98 -56.34
N LEU A 89 -44.41 36.89 -56.10
CA LEU A 89 -43.01 36.55 -55.82
C LEU A 89 -42.87 35.78 -54.49
N LYS A 90 -43.59 36.17 -53.44
CA LYS A 90 -43.62 35.43 -52.17
C LYS A 90 -44.15 34.01 -52.35
N ALA A 91 -45.25 33.85 -53.09
CA ALA A 91 -45.82 32.54 -53.39
C ALA A 91 -44.85 31.68 -54.23
N ASN A 92 -44.22 32.26 -55.25
CA ASN A 92 -43.24 31.57 -56.08
C ASN A 92 -42.01 31.15 -55.27
N ARG A 93 -41.48 32.03 -54.41
CA ARG A 93 -40.38 31.72 -53.48
C ARG A 93 -40.73 30.53 -52.59
N LYS A 94 -41.93 30.54 -51.98
CA LYS A 94 -42.41 29.42 -51.15
C LYS A 94 -42.47 28.12 -51.94
N HIS A 95 -43.04 28.15 -53.14
CA HIS A 95 -43.14 26.99 -54.02
C HIS A 95 -41.75 26.42 -54.40
N VAL A 96 -40.78 27.28 -54.69
CA VAL A 96 -39.40 26.86 -54.97
C VAL A 96 -38.77 26.20 -53.74
N LEU A 97 -38.93 26.79 -52.55
CA LEU A 97 -38.40 26.22 -51.31
C LEU A 97 -39.00 24.84 -51.00
N GLU A 98 -40.32 24.70 -51.10
CA GLU A 98 -41.01 23.41 -50.90
C GLU A 98 -40.52 22.34 -51.89
N ARG A 99 -40.26 22.74 -53.15
CA ARG A 99 -39.70 21.83 -54.16
C ARG A 99 -38.27 21.42 -53.82
N CYS A 100 -37.43 22.37 -53.40
CA CYS A 100 -36.06 22.08 -52.96
C CYS A 100 -36.05 21.14 -51.75
N GLU A 101 -36.90 21.38 -50.76
CA GLU A 101 -37.02 20.53 -49.57
C GLU A 101 -37.44 19.11 -49.95
N LYS A 102 -38.47 18.96 -50.81
CA LYS A 102 -38.89 17.64 -51.31
C LYS A 102 -37.79 16.88 -52.05
N LEU A 103 -36.97 17.58 -52.84
CA LEU A 103 -35.86 16.97 -53.58
C LEU A 103 -34.67 16.63 -52.69
N LEU A 104 -34.42 17.40 -51.64
CA LEU A 104 -33.29 17.20 -50.71
C LEU A 104 -33.61 16.20 -49.60
N ALA A 105 -34.86 16.10 -49.15
CA ALA A 105 -35.32 15.17 -48.13
C ALA A 105 -34.84 13.71 -48.31
N PRO A 106 -34.97 13.09 -49.51
CA PRO A 106 -34.49 11.71 -49.70
C PRO A 106 -32.96 11.59 -49.58
N LYS A 107 -32.20 12.61 -50.00
CA LYS A 107 -30.73 12.62 -49.88
C LYS A 107 -30.29 12.75 -48.44
N ILE A 108 -30.89 13.66 -47.69
CA ILE A 108 -30.63 13.81 -46.25
C ILE A 108 -30.96 12.50 -45.50
N LYS A 109 -32.08 11.87 -45.83
CA LYS A 109 -32.46 10.57 -45.25
C LYS A 109 -31.47 9.47 -45.62
N GLN A 110 -31.03 9.41 -46.88
CA GLN A 110 -30.03 8.45 -47.35
C GLN A 110 -28.71 8.61 -46.58
N ASP A 111 -28.22 9.84 -46.44
CA ASP A 111 -26.97 10.13 -45.73
C ASP A 111 -27.08 9.81 -44.23
N ALA A 112 -28.23 10.09 -43.61
CA ALA A 112 -28.50 9.72 -42.22
C ALA A 112 -28.43 8.18 -42.03
N LEU A 113 -29.06 7.41 -42.92
CA LEU A 113 -29.01 5.95 -42.85
C LEU A 113 -27.61 5.39 -43.13
N LEU A 114 -26.86 5.98 -44.06
CA LEU A 114 -25.48 5.57 -44.35
C LEU A 114 -24.55 5.83 -43.17
N THR A 115 -24.70 6.98 -42.50
CA THR A 115 -23.92 7.32 -41.31
C THR A 115 -24.28 6.42 -40.13
N GLU A 116 -25.56 6.14 -39.91
CA GLU A 116 -26.01 5.19 -38.88
C GLU A 116 -25.49 3.77 -39.14
N ALA A 117 -25.58 3.29 -40.38
CA ALA A 117 -25.06 1.97 -40.77
C ALA A 117 -23.53 1.88 -40.62
N LYS A 118 -22.80 2.98 -40.85
CA LYS A 118 -21.36 3.02 -40.57
C LYS A 118 -21.09 2.96 -39.08
N GLN A 119 -21.76 3.78 -38.28
CA GLN A 119 -21.60 3.79 -36.83
C GLN A 119 -21.95 2.43 -36.19
N SER A 120 -22.96 1.73 -36.70
CA SER A 120 -23.30 0.40 -36.20
C SER A 120 -22.23 -0.64 -36.53
N ARG A 121 -21.64 -0.61 -37.73
CA ARG A 121 -20.49 -1.46 -38.09
C ARG A 121 -19.28 -1.17 -37.19
N ASP A 122 -18.92 0.11 -37.03
CA ASP A 122 -17.79 0.52 -36.19
C ASP A 122 -17.98 0.04 -34.73
N LYS A 123 -19.21 0.13 -34.20
CA LYS A 123 -19.56 -0.41 -32.87
C LYS A 123 -19.38 -1.93 -32.80
N ILE A 124 -19.82 -2.67 -33.81
CA ILE A 124 -19.67 -4.13 -33.86
C ILE A 124 -18.18 -4.50 -33.88
N ASP A 125 -17.36 -3.80 -34.66
CA ASP A 125 -15.94 -4.10 -34.77
C ASP A 125 -15.20 -3.79 -33.45
N LEU A 126 -15.53 -2.68 -32.78
CA LEU A 126 -15.03 -2.40 -31.43
C LEU A 126 -15.42 -3.49 -30.42
N LEU A 127 -16.67 -3.96 -30.46
CA LEU A 127 -17.12 -5.04 -29.59
C LEU A 127 -16.38 -6.36 -29.87
N ARG A 128 -16.12 -6.68 -31.15
CA ARG A 128 -15.33 -7.86 -31.54
C ARG A 128 -13.92 -7.80 -30.98
N LEU A 129 -13.25 -6.66 -31.12
CA LEU A 129 -11.90 -6.44 -30.56
C LEU A 129 -11.90 -6.58 -29.04
N ALA A 130 -12.90 -6.02 -28.35
CA ALA A 130 -13.02 -6.15 -26.89
C ALA A 130 -13.25 -7.61 -26.46
N ILE A 131 -14.07 -8.36 -27.19
CA ILE A 131 -14.30 -9.79 -26.95
C ILE A 131 -13.00 -10.59 -27.14
N GLU A 132 -12.27 -10.34 -28.23
CA GLU A 132 -11.01 -11.01 -28.52
C GLU A 132 -9.95 -10.73 -27.45
N GLN A 133 -9.76 -9.46 -27.09
CA GLN A 133 -8.86 -9.08 -26.00
C GLN A 133 -9.26 -9.78 -24.68
N ARG A 134 -10.55 -9.86 -24.38
CA ARG A 134 -11.01 -10.54 -23.17
C ARG A 134 -10.77 -12.04 -23.20
N ARG A 135 -10.91 -12.69 -24.36
CA ARG A 135 -10.58 -14.11 -24.55
C ARG A 135 -9.10 -14.36 -24.34
N ASN A 136 -8.22 -13.54 -24.93
CA ASN A 136 -6.78 -13.66 -24.75
C ASN A 136 -6.38 -13.54 -23.27
N ASN A 137 -6.91 -12.55 -22.56
CA ASN A 137 -6.70 -12.39 -21.12
C ASN A 137 -7.16 -13.62 -20.31
N ILE A 138 -8.30 -14.21 -20.67
CA ILE A 138 -8.80 -15.43 -20.01
C ILE A 138 -7.84 -16.59 -20.25
N ASP A 139 -7.34 -16.75 -21.46
CA ASP A 139 -6.46 -17.86 -21.82
C ASP A 139 -5.07 -17.73 -21.17
N GLU A 140 -4.53 -16.51 -21.08
CA GLU A 140 -3.33 -16.22 -20.29
C GLU A 140 -3.51 -16.58 -18.81
N LYS A 141 -4.63 -16.17 -18.21
CA LYS A 141 -4.93 -16.47 -16.80
C LYS A 141 -5.16 -17.95 -16.55
N LYS A 142 -5.77 -18.67 -17.50
CA LYS A 142 -5.89 -20.13 -17.44
C LYS A 142 -4.52 -20.81 -17.49
N LYS A 143 -3.60 -20.31 -18.33
CA LYS A 143 -2.24 -20.84 -18.40
C LYS A 143 -1.52 -20.64 -17.06
N GLU A 144 -1.55 -19.43 -16.51
CA GLU A 144 -0.97 -19.12 -15.19
C GLU A 144 -1.56 -20.01 -14.07
N LEU A 145 -2.89 -20.19 -14.08
CA LEU A 145 -3.57 -21.08 -13.13
C LEU A 145 -3.11 -22.53 -13.28
N SER A 146 -2.93 -23.01 -14.52
CA SER A 146 -2.45 -24.37 -14.79
C SER A 146 -1.03 -24.59 -14.27
N GLU A 147 -0.13 -23.62 -14.48
CA GLU A 147 1.26 -23.65 -13.99
C GLU A 147 1.30 -23.66 -12.46
N LEU A 148 0.54 -22.78 -11.81
CA LEU A 148 0.40 -22.74 -10.36
C LEU A 148 -0.16 -24.04 -9.80
N THR A 149 -1.15 -24.64 -10.48
CA THR A 149 -1.76 -25.92 -10.07
C THR A 149 -0.73 -27.05 -10.11
N VAL A 150 0.06 -27.13 -11.19
CA VAL A 150 1.15 -28.11 -11.31
C VAL A 150 2.18 -27.91 -10.20
N TYR A 151 2.64 -26.67 -9.99
CA TYR A 151 3.60 -26.34 -8.92
C TYR A 151 3.07 -26.71 -7.53
N ASN A 152 1.81 -26.39 -7.22
CA ASN A 152 1.19 -26.73 -5.94
C ASN A 152 1.08 -28.25 -5.75
N ASN A 153 0.75 -28.98 -6.81
CA ASN A 153 0.71 -30.44 -6.80
C ASN A 153 2.10 -31.03 -6.53
N GLU A 154 3.16 -30.49 -7.13
CA GLU A 154 4.53 -30.92 -6.82
C GLU A 154 4.88 -30.70 -5.34
N LEU A 155 4.55 -29.53 -4.79
CA LEU A 155 4.79 -29.23 -3.38
C LEU A 155 4.01 -30.18 -2.48
N ARG A 156 2.74 -30.45 -2.80
CA ARG A 156 1.91 -31.44 -2.10
C ARG A 156 2.52 -32.84 -2.11
N LEU A 157 3.16 -33.25 -3.21
CA LEU A 157 3.85 -34.54 -3.31
C LEU A 157 5.19 -34.55 -2.51
N LYS A 158 5.89 -33.42 -2.46
CA LYS A 158 7.17 -33.27 -1.75
C LYS A 158 7.00 -33.16 -0.23
N LEU A 159 5.93 -32.50 0.24
CA LEU A 159 5.69 -32.18 1.65
C LEU A 159 5.75 -33.40 2.60
N PRO A 160 5.10 -34.56 2.30
CA PRO A 160 5.18 -35.74 3.16
C PRO A 160 6.60 -36.29 3.32
N ARG A 161 7.48 -36.09 2.33
CA ARG A 161 8.88 -36.54 2.41
C ARG A 161 9.65 -35.71 3.44
N TYR A 162 9.45 -34.40 3.43
CA TYR A 162 10.03 -33.51 4.44
C TYR A 162 9.47 -33.81 5.83
N GLN A 163 8.16 -34.03 5.95
CA GLN A 163 7.54 -34.41 7.22
C GLN A 163 8.14 -35.71 7.79
N LYS A 164 8.34 -36.73 6.94
CA LYS A 164 9.02 -37.97 7.34
C LYS A 164 10.45 -37.71 7.82
N ARG A 165 11.21 -36.88 7.11
CA ARG A 165 12.60 -36.54 7.47
C ARG A 165 12.68 -35.79 8.80
N VAL A 166 11.83 -34.79 9.01
CA VAL A 166 11.75 -34.03 10.26
C VAL A 166 11.36 -34.94 11.42
N THR A 167 10.37 -35.81 11.23
CA THR A 167 9.95 -36.77 12.26
C THR A 167 11.07 -37.76 12.60
N SER A 168 11.79 -38.27 11.60
CA SER A 168 12.93 -39.18 11.81
C SER A 168 14.06 -38.50 12.59
N LEU A 169 14.40 -37.27 12.22
CA LEU A 169 15.42 -36.49 12.92
C LEU A 169 15.00 -36.17 14.36
N GLY A 170 13.74 -35.79 14.57
CA GLY A 170 13.18 -35.56 15.91
C GLY A 170 13.26 -36.80 16.79
N LYS A 171 12.94 -37.98 16.26
CA LYS A 171 13.12 -39.26 16.98
C LYS A 171 14.58 -39.53 17.32
N HIS A 172 15.50 -39.30 16.39
CA HIS A 172 16.92 -39.51 16.62
C HIS A 172 17.47 -38.60 17.73
N VAL A 173 17.15 -37.31 17.69
CA VAL A 173 17.55 -36.34 18.72
C VAL A 173 16.95 -36.71 20.08
N HIS A 174 15.67 -37.11 20.11
CA HIS A 174 15.02 -37.54 21.34
C HIS A 174 15.71 -38.78 21.95
N ASN A 175 16.02 -39.78 21.13
CA ASN A 175 16.72 -40.99 21.58
C ASN A 175 18.13 -40.67 22.12
N GLN A 176 18.88 -39.81 21.43
CA GLN A 176 20.20 -39.37 21.90
C GLN A 176 20.11 -38.63 23.24
N CYS A 177 19.10 -37.78 23.40
CA CYS A 177 18.87 -37.06 24.66
C CYS A 177 18.60 -38.04 25.81
N MET A 178 17.73 -39.04 25.59
CA MET A 178 17.44 -40.09 26.56
C MET A 178 18.67 -40.93 26.90
N GLU A 179 19.47 -41.33 25.91
CA GLU A 179 20.73 -42.07 26.14
C GLU A 179 21.74 -41.26 26.96
N LEU A 180 21.88 -39.97 26.65
CA LEU A 180 22.78 -39.08 27.36
C LEU A 180 22.30 -38.87 28.81
N GLN A 181 20.99 -38.67 29.02
CA GLN A 181 20.40 -38.56 30.35
C GLN A 181 20.63 -39.83 31.18
N ASN A 182 20.45 -41.02 30.58
CA ASN A 182 20.73 -42.29 31.25
C ASN A 182 22.20 -42.42 31.65
N LYS A 183 23.14 -42.07 30.74
CA LYS A 183 24.59 -42.08 31.06
C LYS A 183 24.91 -41.11 32.19
N VAL A 184 24.38 -39.90 32.15
CA VAL A 184 24.57 -38.90 33.22
C VAL A 184 24.05 -39.43 34.56
N SER A 185 22.86 -40.04 34.58
CA SER A 185 22.31 -40.67 35.79
C SER A 185 23.25 -41.77 36.32
N MET A 186 23.69 -42.69 35.46
CA MET A 186 24.60 -43.76 35.85
C MET A 186 25.93 -43.24 36.43
N TYR A 187 26.54 -42.23 35.81
CA TYR A 187 27.77 -41.63 36.30
C TYR A 187 27.56 -40.92 37.65
N ASN A 188 26.43 -40.24 37.82
CA ASN A 188 26.09 -39.63 39.11
C ASN A 188 25.92 -40.68 40.21
N ASP A 189 25.25 -41.80 39.94
CA ASP A 189 25.06 -42.89 40.90
C ASP A 189 26.41 -43.51 41.30
N GLN A 190 27.30 -43.75 40.33
CA GLN A 190 28.66 -44.25 40.59
C GLN A 190 29.49 -43.26 41.40
N ALA A 191 29.43 -41.96 41.07
CA ALA A 191 30.12 -40.92 41.80
C ALA A 191 29.63 -40.83 43.26
N GLN A 192 28.31 -40.94 43.49
CA GLN A 192 27.72 -40.97 44.82
C GLN A 192 28.16 -42.22 45.60
N ALA A 193 28.17 -43.40 44.97
CA ALA A 193 28.62 -44.65 45.59
C ALA A 193 30.10 -44.58 46.00
N LEU A 194 30.97 -44.07 45.12
CA LEU A 194 32.39 -43.84 45.42
C LEU A 194 32.57 -42.82 46.55
N ALA A 195 31.82 -41.71 46.53
CA ALA A 195 31.86 -40.72 47.61
C ALA A 195 31.39 -41.30 48.94
N ALA A 196 30.37 -42.16 48.95
CA ALA A 196 29.91 -42.87 50.14
C ALA A 196 30.97 -43.86 50.66
N LEU A 197 31.62 -44.61 49.75
CA LEU A 197 32.71 -45.52 50.09
C LEU A 197 33.91 -44.78 50.69
N ARG A 198 34.34 -43.68 50.07
CA ARG A 198 35.41 -42.80 50.59
C ARG A 198 35.06 -42.30 51.99
N ARG A 199 33.85 -41.76 52.19
CA ARG A 199 33.35 -41.32 53.51
C ARG A 199 33.31 -42.46 54.54
N SER A 200 32.98 -43.68 54.12
CA SER A 200 33.00 -44.86 54.99
C SER A 200 34.44 -45.24 55.40
N ARG A 201 35.38 -45.29 54.44
CA ARG A 201 36.79 -45.60 54.70
C ARG A 201 37.47 -44.54 55.57
N ILE A 202 37.24 -43.26 55.31
CA ILE A 202 37.74 -42.17 56.16
C ILE A 202 37.25 -42.38 57.60
N ARG A 203 35.95 -42.62 57.81
CA ARG A 203 35.40 -42.91 59.15
C ARG A 203 36.05 -44.12 59.82
N GLN A 204 36.35 -45.19 59.08
CA GLN A 204 37.07 -46.35 59.61
C GLN A 204 38.50 -45.97 60.02
N LEU A 205 39.24 -45.24 59.18
CA LEU A 205 40.60 -44.79 59.48
C LEU A 205 40.65 -43.89 60.71
N THR A 206 39.76 -42.89 60.79
CA THR A 206 39.63 -42.01 61.96
C THR A 206 39.24 -42.78 63.22
N LYS A 207 38.42 -43.82 63.13
CA LYS A 207 38.00 -44.59 64.29
C LYS A 207 39.10 -45.52 64.83
N TYR A 208 39.84 -46.18 63.95
CA TYR A 208 40.71 -47.31 64.33
C TYR A 208 42.20 -47.02 64.27
N ILE A 209 42.66 -46.14 63.37
CA ILE A 209 44.09 -45.85 63.19
C ILE A 209 44.44 -44.49 63.78
N PHE A 210 43.58 -43.50 63.56
CA PHE A 210 43.79 -42.13 64.01
C PHE A 210 42.68 -41.70 64.97
N PRO A 211 42.48 -42.40 66.10
CA PRO A 211 41.47 -42.01 67.07
C PRO A 211 41.79 -40.60 67.57
N VAL A 212 40.94 -39.65 67.16
CA VAL A 212 41.06 -38.26 67.58
C VAL A 212 40.45 -38.16 68.97
N TYR A 213 41.30 -38.07 69.98
CA TYR A 213 40.89 -37.76 71.34
C TYR A 213 40.95 -36.25 71.52
N MET A 214 39.82 -35.63 71.86
CA MET A 214 39.84 -34.25 72.34
C MET A 214 40.30 -34.25 73.78
N THR A 215 41.50 -33.74 74.01
CA THR A 215 41.98 -33.35 75.32
C THR A 215 41.63 -31.87 75.52
N TYR A 216 40.77 -31.58 76.48
CA TYR A 216 40.65 -30.22 77.01
C TYR A 216 41.87 -29.98 77.90
N ASP A 217 42.59 -28.89 77.66
CA ASP A 217 43.72 -28.50 78.51
C ASP A 217 43.19 -28.32 79.94
N SER A 218 43.58 -29.24 80.82
CA SER A 218 43.14 -29.29 82.21
C SER A 218 44.16 -28.55 83.09
N SER A 219 44.51 -27.34 82.67
CA SER A 219 45.48 -26.48 83.36
C SER A 219 44.81 -25.21 83.88
N ASP A 220 43.73 -25.39 84.65
CA ASP A 220 43.32 -24.43 85.69
C ASP A 220 43.50 -25.13 87.04
N SER A 221 44.75 -25.18 87.50
CA SER A 221 45.07 -25.29 88.92
C SER A 221 46.05 -24.18 89.29
N ILE A 222 45.59 -22.94 89.48
CA ILE A 222 46.32 -21.99 90.35
C ILE A 222 45.43 -20.82 90.83
N GLU A 223 44.79 -21.02 91.99
CA GLU A 223 44.62 -19.99 93.02
C GLU A 223 45.16 -20.70 94.29
N ASP A 224 46.32 -20.36 94.84
CA ASP A 224 46.62 -19.10 95.53
C ASP A 224 48.00 -18.51 95.16
N MET A 225 48.05 -17.21 94.86
CA MET A 225 48.96 -16.21 95.46
C MET A 225 48.74 -14.82 94.80
N GLU A 226 47.97 -14.00 95.51
CA GLU A 226 47.99 -12.54 95.66
C GLU A 226 48.95 -11.64 94.83
N PHE A 227 48.36 -10.53 94.35
CA PHE A 227 48.87 -9.13 94.35
C PHE A 227 50.01 -8.80 93.36
N VAL A 228 49.82 -8.00 92.29
CA VAL A 228 49.59 -6.54 92.22
C VAL A 228 49.14 -6.14 90.80
N GLY A 229 48.11 -5.27 90.69
CA GLY A 229 48.09 -4.11 89.77
C GLY A 229 47.61 -4.27 88.31
N ASP A 230 46.55 -3.52 87.99
CA ASP A 230 46.03 -3.11 86.67
C ASP A 230 47.01 -3.14 85.48
N ASP A 231 46.64 -3.79 84.37
CA ASP A 231 46.07 -3.10 83.20
C ASP A 231 45.66 -4.11 82.11
N LEU A 232 44.61 -3.74 81.37
CA LEU A 232 43.87 -4.52 80.38
C LEU A 232 44.71 -4.91 79.15
N ASP A 233 44.80 -6.21 78.85
CA ASP A 233 44.91 -6.70 77.48
C ASP A 233 44.08 -8.01 77.33
N GLU A 234 43.16 -7.97 76.37
CA GLU A 234 42.18 -9.01 76.03
C GLU A 234 42.88 -10.26 75.47
N GLU A 235 43.13 -11.27 76.32
CA GLU A 235 43.77 -12.53 75.92
C GLU A 235 42.82 -13.37 75.03
N PRO A 236 43.22 -13.76 73.80
CA PRO A 236 42.33 -14.39 72.83
C PRO A 236 41.91 -15.80 73.27
N LEU A 237 40.61 -16.11 73.14
CA LEU A 237 40.03 -17.44 73.40
C LEU A 237 40.86 -18.55 72.74
N LYS A 238 41.47 -19.39 73.59
CA LYS A 238 42.36 -20.49 73.23
C LYS A 238 41.63 -21.54 72.38
N LYS A 239 42.16 -21.81 71.18
CA LYS A 239 41.59 -22.69 70.16
C LYS A 239 41.80 -24.17 70.48
N ALA A 240 40.80 -24.99 70.14
CA ALA A 240 40.86 -26.44 70.27
C ALA A 240 41.93 -27.05 69.32
N GLN A 241 42.88 -27.80 69.88
CA GLN A 241 44.00 -28.41 69.16
C GLN A 241 43.74 -29.92 68.96
N LEU A 242 43.95 -30.44 67.74
CA LEU A 242 43.73 -31.85 67.40
C LEU A 242 45.07 -32.60 67.28
N HIS A 243 45.23 -33.70 68.01
CA HIS A 243 46.43 -34.56 67.98
C HIS A 243 46.20 -35.83 67.17
N ILE A 244 46.98 -36.00 66.09
CA ILE A 244 47.08 -37.26 65.34
C ILE A 244 48.57 -37.54 65.18
N VAL A 245 49.16 -38.35 66.07
CA VAL A 245 50.55 -38.85 66.10
C VAL A 245 51.60 -37.88 65.51
N ALA A 246 52.38 -37.26 66.41
CA ALA A 246 53.39 -36.22 66.17
C ALA A 246 53.96 -36.13 64.73
N PRO A 247 53.98 -34.93 64.10
CA PRO A 247 53.82 -33.59 64.70
C PRO A 247 52.36 -33.11 64.74
N TRP A 248 52.01 -32.31 65.76
CA TRP A 248 50.71 -31.65 65.87
C TRP A 248 50.53 -30.60 64.77
N ILE A 249 49.31 -30.53 64.22
CA ILE A 249 48.95 -29.56 63.18
C ILE A 249 48.00 -28.55 63.80
N ASN A 250 48.28 -27.26 63.59
CA ASN A 250 47.42 -26.18 64.08
C ASN A 250 46.10 -26.17 63.29
N ALA A 251 44.96 -26.02 63.96
CA ALA A 251 43.64 -26.12 63.34
C ALA A 251 43.36 -25.00 62.30
N ASP A 252 44.19 -23.96 62.32
CA ASP A 252 44.10 -22.77 61.47
C ASP A 252 44.79 -22.92 60.10
N CYS A 253 45.27 -24.11 59.74
CA CYS A 253 46.06 -24.36 58.52
C CYS A 253 47.36 -23.54 58.44
N ASP A 254 47.92 -23.11 59.57
CA ASP A 254 49.27 -22.54 59.61
C ASP A 254 50.30 -23.67 59.72
N PHE A 255 51.09 -23.85 58.65
CA PHE A 255 52.07 -24.94 58.49
C PHE A 255 53.51 -24.46 58.66
N SER A 256 53.73 -23.21 59.07
CA SER A 256 55.08 -22.62 59.23
C SER A 256 56.01 -23.45 60.13
N HIS A 257 55.50 -24.02 61.23
CA HIS A 257 56.26 -24.91 62.12
C HIS A 257 56.65 -26.27 61.48
N LEU A 258 55.94 -26.71 60.44
CA LEU A 258 56.27 -27.92 59.68
C LEU A 258 57.40 -27.66 58.67
N GLU A 259 57.51 -26.43 58.14
CA GLU A 259 58.62 -26.03 57.27
C GLU A 259 59.97 -26.03 58.02
N ASP A 260 60.01 -25.58 59.28
CA ASP A 260 61.23 -25.62 60.10
C ASP A 260 61.71 -27.06 60.39
N TYR A 261 60.76 -27.98 60.63
CA TYR A 261 61.05 -29.39 60.87
C TYR A 261 61.57 -30.12 59.63
N VAL A 262 61.04 -29.76 58.45
CA VAL A 262 61.52 -30.28 57.16
C VAL A 262 62.89 -29.70 56.81
N SER A 263 63.14 -28.43 57.14
CA SER A 263 64.43 -27.76 56.90
C SER A 263 65.58 -28.40 57.67
N HIS A 264 65.34 -28.86 58.89
CA HIS A 264 66.36 -29.57 59.70
C HIS A 264 66.69 -30.99 59.22
N ASN A 265 65.86 -31.62 58.38
CA ASN A 265 66.03 -33.01 57.94
C ASN A 265 66.42 -33.15 56.46
N LYS A 266 66.70 -32.04 55.75
CA LYS A 266 66.88 -32.01 54.28
C LYS A 266 68.35 -32.00 53.80
N ASP A 267 69.32 -32.41 54.62
CA ASP A 267 70.75 -32.45 54.25
C ASP A 267 71.27 -33.86 53.86
N SER A 268 70.42 -34.73 53.32
CA SER A 268 70.89 -35.97 52.67
C SER A 268 69.97 -36.42 51.53
N GLY A 269 70.37 -36.15 50.28
CA GLY A 269 69.72 -36.76 49.11
C GLY A 269 69.76 -35.94 47.83
N SER A 270 70.80 -36.19 47.03
CA SER A 270 71.00 -35.69 45.67
C SER A 270 70.04 -36.35 44.65
N GLY A 271 69.58 -35.61 43.63
CA GLY A 271 69.19 -36.22 42.34
C GLY A 271 67.86 -35.77 41.70
N PRO A 272 67.85 -35.30 40.44
CA PRO A 272 66.73 -34.64 39.76
C PRO A 272 65.94 -35.57 38.81
N GLY A 273 64.74 -35.15 38.38
CA GLY A 273 64.01 -35.86 37.32
C GLY A 273 62.67 -35.25 36.95
N ALA A 274 62.69 -34.19 36.14
CA ALA A 274 61.54 -33.69 35.40
C ALA A 274 61.23 -34.62 34.20
N VAL A 275 59.95 -34.93 33.97
CA VAL A 275 59.47 -35.40 32.65
C VAL A 275 58.17 -34.69 32.31
N THR A 276 58.27 -33.81 31.33
CA THR A 276 57.20 -33.11 30.62
C THR A 276 56.52 -34.03 29.61
N GLY A 277 55.19 -34.03 29.58
CA GLY A 277 54.35 -34.69 28.55
C GLY A 277 53.49 -33.65 27.80
N PRO A 278 53.33 -33.76 26.46
CA PRO A 278 52.82 -32.69 25.57
C PRO A 278 51.28 -32.57 25.51
N PRO A 279 50.76 -31.46 24.94
CA PRO A 279 49.37 -31.02 25.09
C PRO A 279 48.41 -31.63 24.06
N ILE A 280 47.16 -31.85 24.47
CA ILE A 280 46.05 -32.31 23.63
C ILE A 280 45.44 -31.10 22.89
N PRO A 281 45.22 -31.16 21.56
CA PRO A 281 44.72 -30.03 20.79
C PRO A 281 43.21 -29.78 20.97
N LEU A 282 42.86 -28.53 21.28
CA LEU A 282 41.51 -27.97 21.14
C LEU A 282 41.07 -28.04 19.68
N VAL A 283 40.05 -28.86 19.38
CA VAL A 283 39.30 -28.77 18.13
C VAL A 283 38.02 -27.95 18.38
N ARG A 284 38.01 -26.82 17.67
CA ARG A 284 36.94 -25.84 17.50
C ARG A 284 35.56 -26.46 17.32
N TRP A 285 34.60 -26.02 18.13
CA TRP A 285 33.20 -25.97 17.75
C TRP A 285 32.92 -24.55 17.22
N ALA A 286 32.73 -24.44 15.91
CA ALA A 286 32.16 -23.27 15.28
C ALA A 286 31.08 -23.73 14.29
N ASN A 287 29.97 -22.99 14.30
CA ASN A 287 28.81 -23.04 13.39
C ASN A 287 27.58 -23.77 13.90
N ALA A 288 26.79 -23.05 14.69
CA ALA A 288 25.34 -23.23 14.75
C ALA A 288 24.63 -21.93 15.16
N LEU A 289 24.72 -20.88 14.33
CA LEU A 289 23.73 -19.80 14.30
C LEU A 289 23.64 -19.27 12.86
N GLY A 290 22.73 -19.87 12.10
CA GLY A 290 22.12 -19.23 10.94
C GLY A 290 20.90 -18.47 11.43
N LEU A 291 21.11 -17.20 11.75
CA LEU A 291 20.14 -16.12 11.73
C LEU A 291 20.78 -15.00 10.90
#